data_AF-B5CXE1-F1
#
_entry.id   AF-B5CXE1-F1
#
_cell.length_a   1.000
_cell.length_b   1.000
_cell.length_c   1.000
_cell.angle_alpha   90.00
_cell.angle_beta   90.00
_cell.angle_gamma   90.00
#
_symmetry.space_group_name_H-M   'P 1'
#
loop_
_entity.id
_entity.type
_entity.pdbx_description
1 polymer ?
#
loop_
_entity_poly.entity_id
_entity_poly.type
_entity_poly.pdbx_seq_one_letter_code
_entity_poly.pdbx_strand_id
1 'polypeptide(L)'
;MFTHDRLFYHTLKRIIETQYKSSEWLFGGIYINDSITPNEPNYVPDNKTKIEKIEDAYKCHDYFLCGTLLRQECERCLEELLPDSYRVKEDPRTRISSPKNLDEQIASLEEFCRLEKIDYAPFKDLKSYKDLFLNSTAHNDITSPFYRNEVKICKQAITLLTQINRAKIIKCKQDFYFEYQSLDGKNCLVSMRRREPIKLLEYNGQQRISYYSKCEIRKMVVDGTNTVLNEGFNSIYQAYFYVCQNYNCPSNLVLLDILKDRDGYLKDKI
;
A
#
# COMPACT_ATOMS: atom_id res chain seq x y z
N MET A 1 -20.67 -31.74 9.31
CA MET A 1 -19.92 -32.48 10.34
C MET A 1 -19.36 -31.46 11.31
N PHE A 2 -19.55 -31.63 12.61
CA PHE A 2 -19.02 -30.72 13.63
C PHE A 2 -17.96 -31.43 14.46
N THR A 3 -16.90 -30.72 14.82
CA THR A 3 -15.83 -31.21 15.68
C THR A 3 -15.31 -30.07 16.54
N HIS A 4 -14.93 -30.38 17.78
CA HIS A 4 -14.19 -29.47 18.66
C HIS A 4 -12.68 -29.71 18.58
N ASP A 5 -12.25 -30.82 17.95
CA ASP A 5 -10.84 -31.16 17.76
C ASP A 5 -10.28 -30.46 16.52
N ARG A 6 -9.36 -29.54 16.76
CA ARG A 6 -8.70 -28.72 15.73
C ARG A 6 -7.80 -29.53 14.80
N LEU A 7 -7.11 -30.55 15.33
CA LEU A 7 -6.23 -31.40 14.52
C LEU A 7 -7.06 -32.27 13.58
N PHE A 8 -8.15 -32.84 14.09
CA PHE A 8 -9.10 -33.60 13.30
C PHE A 8 -9.72 -32.73 12.20
N TYR A 9 -10.15 -31.51 12.54
CA TYR A 9 -10.69 -30.55 11.59
C TYR A 9 -9.74 -30.30 10.42
N HIS A 10 -8.48 -29.92 10.70
CA HIS A 10 -7.50 -29.61 9.66
C HIS A 10 -7.12 -30.83 8.83
N THR A 11 -7.04 -32.01 9.44
CA THR A 11 -6.73 -33.27 8.74
C THR A 11 -7.84 -33.61 7.76
N LEU A 12 -9.10 -33.57 8.20
CA LEU A 12 -10.26 -33.87 7.37
C LEU A 12 -10.43 -32.84 6.24
N LYS A 13 -10.30 -31.54 6.57
CA LYS A 13 -10.33 -30.46 5.58
C LYS A 13 -9.31 -30.69 4.48
N ARG A 14 -8.06 -31.00 4.85
CA ARG A 14 -6.99 -31.27 3.88
C ARG A 14 -7.31 -32.49 3.01
N ILE A 15 -7.83 -33.58 3.59
CA ILE A 15 -8.26 -34.76 2.82
C ILE A 15 -9.32 -34.36 1.78
N ILE A 16 -10.34 -33.59 2.18
CA ILE A 16 -11.40 -33.12 1.30
C ILE A 16 -10.86 -32.21 0.19
N GLU A 17 -10.01 -31.25 0.54
CA GLU A 17 -9.40 -30.33 -0.42
C GLU A 17 -8.50 -31.03 -1.45
N THR A 18 -7.86 -32.14 -1.08
CA THR A 18 -6.89 -32.83 -1.95
C THR A 18 -7.49 -33.99 -2.74
N GLN A 19 -8.48 -34.69 -2.18
CA GLN A 19 -9.00 -35.95 -2.72
C GLN A 19 -10.45 -35.86 -3.21
N TYR A 20 -11.16 -34.77 -2.89
CA TYR A 20 -12.57 -34.58 -3.23
C TYR A 20 -12.80 -33.21 -3.87
N LYS A 21 -14.01 -32.98 -4.35
CA LYS A 21 -14.40 -31.67 -4.92
C LYS A 21 -14.60 -30.67 -3.79
N SER A 22 -13.58 -29.86 -3.52
CA SER A 22 -13.60 -28.81 -2.50
C SER A 22 -14.76 -27.82 -2.65
N SER A 23 -15.24 -27.59 -3.88
CA SER A 23 -16.37 -26.70 -4.18
C SER A 23 -17.72 -27.15 -3.61
N GLU A 24 -17.86 -28.42 -3.23
CA GLU A 24 -19.10 -28.98 -2.66
C GLU A 24 -19.12 -28.91 -1.13
N TRP A 25 -18.06 -28.40 -0.51
CA TRP A 25 -17.88 -28.39 0.94
C TRP A 25 -17.73 -26.97 1.50
N LEU A 26 -18.43 -26.72 2.61
CA LEU A 26 -18.29 -25.50 3.39
C LEU A 26 -17.48 -25.80 4.64
N PHE A 27 -16.39 -25.06 4.81
CA PHE A 27 -15.50 -25.14 5.96
C PHE A 27 -15.69 -23.90 6.81
N GLY A 28 -15.69 -24.04 8.14
CA GLY A 28 -15.86 -22.93 9.05
C GLY A 28 -15.98 -23.37 10.51
N GLY A 29 -15.83 -22.41 11.42
CA GLY A 29 -16.01 -22.59 12.86
C GLY A 29 -17.37 -22.09 13.33
N ILE A 30 -17.84 -22.59 14.47
CA ILE A 30 -18.96 -22.00 15.21
C ILE A 30 -18.39 -21.33 16.45
N TYR A 31 -18.67 -20.05 16.62
CA TYR A 31 -18.22 -19.24 17.74
C TYR A 31 -19.41 -18.61 18.44
N ILE A 32 -19.31 -18.35 19.74
CA ILE A 32 -20.36 -17.62 20.46
C ILE A 32 -20.13 -16.13 20.25
N ASN A 33 -21.15 -15.41 19.80
CA ASN A 33 -21.08 -13.95 19.72
C ASN A 33 -21.49 -13.34 21.06
N ASP A 34 -20.50 -12.99 21.88
CA ASP A 34 -20.73 -12.40 23.20
C ASP A 34 -21.12 -10.91 23.15
N SER A 35 -21.23 -10.33 21.95
CA SER A 35 -21.61 -8.91 21.77
C SER A 35 -23.13 -8.69 21.69
N ILE A 36 -23.93 -9.75 21.70
CA ILE A 36 -25.40 -9.72 21.63
C ILE A 36 -25.97 -10.54 22.79
N THR A 37 -27.09 -10.10 23.36
CA THR A 37 -27.79 -10.81 24.44
C THR A 37 -29.23 -11.13 24.00
N PRO A 38 -29.65 -12.41 23.99
CA PRO A 38 -28.89 -13.61 24.38
C PRO A 38 -27.73 -13.92 23.41
N ASN A 39 -26.68 -14.54 23.93
CA ASN A 39 -25.52 -14.89 23.11
C ASN A 39 -25.93 -15.98 22.10
N GLU A 40 -25.73 -15.71 20.81
CA GLU A 40 -26.09 -16.65 19.74
C GLU A 40 -24.85 -17.27 19.10
N PRO A 41 -24.89 -18.57 18.75
CA PRO A 41 -23.83 -19.21 17.98
C PRO A 41 -23.78 -18.63 16.56
N ASN A 42 -22.61 -18.13 16.17
CA ASN A 42 -22.32 -17.55 14.88
C ASN A 42 -21.41 -18.47 14.07
N TYR A 43 -21.88 -18.91 12.89
CA TYR A 43 -21.08 -19.69 11.96
C TYR A 43 -20.15 -18.78 11.15
N VAL A 44 -18.87 -19.10 11.14
CA VAL A 44 -17.80 -18.33 10.50
C VAL A 44 -17.14 -19.17 9.40
N PRO A 45 -17.47 -18.93 8.12
CA PRO A 45 -16.81 -19.58 6.99
C PRO A 45 -15.29 -19.34 6.89
N ASP A 46 -14.54 -20.35 6.45
CA ASP A 46 -13.08 -20.31 6.26
C ASP A 46 -12.63 -19.49 5.05
N ASN A 47 -13.52 -19.31 4.07
CA ASN A 47 -13.27 -18.58 2.83
C ASN A 47 -13.37 -17.05 2.98
N LYS A 48 -13.48 -16.56 4.22
CA LYS A 48 -13.48 -15.14 4.54
C LYS A 48 -12.17 -14.44 4.15
N THR A 49 -12.31 -13.22 3.68
CA THR A 49 -11.20 -12.27 3.52
C THR A 49 -10.49 -12.07 4.86
N LYS A 50 -9.22 -11.69 4.82
CA LYS A 50 -8.42 -11.56 6.04
C LYS A 50 -8.97 -10.48 6.99
N ILE A 51 -9.64 -9.45 6.44
CA ILE A 51 -10.39 -8.43 7.20
C ILE A 51 -11.60 -9.01 7.92
N GLU A 52 -12.38 -9.89 7.28
CA GLU A 52 -13.51 -10.55 7.94
C GLU A 52 -13.04 -11.49 9.06
N LYS A 53 -11.89 -12.17 8.88
CA LYS A 53 -11.27 -12.98 9.94
C LYS A 53 -10.81 -12.14 11.13
N ILE A 54 -10.26 -10.95 10.89
CA ILE A 54 -9.92 -9.97 11.94
C ILE A 54 -11.18 -9.54 12.69
N GLU A 55 -12.27 -9.29 11.97
CA GLU A 55 -13.55 -8.88 12.55
C GLU A 55 -14.16 -9.96 13.43
N ASP A 56 -14.15 -11.21 12.97
CA ASP A 56 -14.67 -12.33 13.75
C ASP A 56 -13.83 -12.57 15.01
N ALA A 57 -12.50 -12.56 14.89
CA ALA A 57 -11.60 -12.70 16.03
C ALA A 57 -11.84 -11.59 17.08
N TYR A 58 -12.04 -10.35 16.62
CA TYR A 58 -12.38 -9.22 17.49
C TYR A 58 -13.73 -9.41 18.21
N LYS A 59 -14.78 -9.86 17.50
CA LYS A 59 -16.11 -10.12 18.07
C LYS A 59 -16.12 -11.26 19.08
N CYS A 60 -15.29 -12.27 18.85
CA CYS A 60 -15.15 -13.44 19.73
C CYS A 60 -14.18 -13.19 20.90
N HIS A 61 -13.70 -11.96 21.07
CA HIS A 61 -12.69 -11.60 22.09
C HIS A 61 -11.38 -12.40 21.98
N ASP A 62 -11.12 -13.03 20.83
CA ASP A 62 -9.85 -13.70 20.52
C ASP A 62 -8.85 -12.66 20.01
N TYR A 63 -8.42 -11.81 20.93
CA TYR A 63 -7.52 -10.71 20.61
C TYR A 63 -6.11 -11.17 20.25
N PHE A 64 -5.70 -12.36 20.71
CA PHE A 64 -4.44 -12.96 20.31
C PHE A 64 -4.44 -13.26 18.81
N LEU A 65 -5.50 -13.92 18.32
CA LEU A 65 -5.69 -14.16 16.89
C LEU A 65 -5.85 -12.83 16.13
N CYS A 66 -6.60 -11.88 16.70
CA CYS A 66 -6.80 -10.56 16.12
C CYS A 66 -5.47 -9.83 15.89
N GLY A 67 -4.61 -9.73 16.91
CA GLY A 67 -3.28 -9.09 16.82
C GLY A 67 -2.38 -9.78 15.78
N THR A 68 -2.38 -11.11 15.74
CA THR A 68 -1.64 -11.89 14.73
C THR A 68 -2.11 -11.56 13.31
N LEU A 69 -3.42 -11.56 13.07
CA LEU A 69 -3.98 -11.28 11.75
C LEU A 69 -3.77 -9.81 11.33
N LEU A 70 -3.93 -8.87 12.27
CA LEU A 70 -3.66 -7.44 12.06
C LEU A 70 -2.20 -7.21 11.68
N ARG A 71 -1.25 -7.88 12.33
CA ARG A 71 0.17 -7.82 11.96
C ARG A 71 0.37 -8.24 10.52
N GLN A 72 -0.13 -9.42 10.16
CA GLN A 72 0.06 -9.98 8.82
C GLN A 72 -0.60 -9.10 7.75
N GLU A 73 -1.70 -8.41 8.05
CA GLU A 73 -2.31 -7.44 7.13
C GLU A 73 -1.49 -6.16 7.04
N CYS A 74 -0.94 -5.66 8.15
CA CYS A 74 -0.04 -4.51 8.15
C CYS A 74 1.20 -4.78 7.29
N GLU A 75 1.87 -5.92 7.48
CA GLU A 75 3.04 -6.34 6.70
C GLU A 75 2.70 -6.42 5.19
N ARG A 76 1.58 -7.06 4.83
CA ARG A 76 1.11 -7.13 3.44
C ARG A 76 0.87 -5.75 2.84
N CYS A 77 0.18 -4.86 3.56
CA CYS A 77 -0.12 -3.51 3.09
C CYS A 77 1.17 -2.71 2.85
N LEU A 78 2.12 -2.76 3.79
CA LEU A 78 3.40 -2.07 3.66
C LEU A 78 4.24 -2.65 2.51
N GLU A 79 4.18 -3.95 2.28
CA GLU A 79 4.85 -4.61 1.17
C GLU A 79 4.33 -4.12 -0.19
N GLU A 80 3.02 -4.01 -0.35
CA GLU A 80 2.38 -3.56 -1.60
C GLU A 80 2.53 -2.05 -1.82
N LEU A 81 2.47 -1.27 -0.74
CA LEU A 81 2.46 0.18 -0.77
C LEU A 81 3.86 0.77 -0.98
N LEU A 82 4.83 0.36 -0.17
CA LEU A 82 6.14 0.99 -0.13
C LEU A 82 6.97 0.65 -1.38
N PRO A 83 7.70 1.63 -1.95
CA PRO A 83 8.69 1.34 -3.00
C PRO A 83 9.87 0.53 -2.46
N ASP A 84 10.58 -0.19 -3.33
CA ASP A 84 11.70 -1.08 -2.95
C ASP A 84 12.79 -0.37 -2.14
N SER A 85 13.08 0.89 -2.48
CA SER A 85 14.04 1.73 -1.74
C SER A 85 13.65 1.98 -0.29
N TYR A 86 12.36 1.84 0.04
CA TYR A 86 11.82 1.98 1.39
C TYR A 86 11.64 0.62 2.07
N ARG A 87 11.77 -0.50 1.34
CA ARG A 87 11.64 -1.87 1.84
C ARG A 87 12.99 -2.56 2.07
N VAL A 88 14.07 -2.04 1.52
CA VAL A 88 15.43 -2.61 1.60
C VAL A 88 16.35 -1.68 2.38
N LYS A 89 17.29 -2.26 3.12
CA LYS A 89 18.43 -1.55 3.72
C LYS A 89 19.73 -2.16 3.20
N GLU A 90 20.70 -1.31 2.91
CA GLU A 90 22.04 -1.71 2.50
C GLU A 90 22.99 -1.61 3.69
N ASP A 91 23.75 -2.65 3.97
CA ASP A 91 24.82 -2.61 4.95
C ASP A 91 25.98 -1.74 4.42
N PRO A 92 26.36 -0.65 5.11
CA PRO A 92 27.39 0.27 4.62
C PRO A 92 28.77 -0.37 4.41
N ARG A 93 29.07 -1.48 5.10
CA ARG A 93 30.38 -2.15 5.06
C ARG A 93 30.42 -3.23 4.00
N THR A 94 29.35 -4.01 3.87
CA THR A 94 29.32 -5.18 2.98
C THR A 94 28.63 -4.90 1.65
N ARG A 95 27.89 -3.80 1.54
CA ARG A 95 26.98 -3.47 0.42
C ARG A 95 25.92 -4.53 0.16
N ILE A 96 25.67 -5.40 1.13
CA ILE A 96 24.64 -6.42 1.06
C ILE A 96 23.30 -5.77 1.37
N SER A 97 22.35 -5.96 0.47
CA SER A 97 20.97 -5.53 0.64
C SER A 97 20.17 -6.58 1.42
N SER A 98 19.43 -6.14 2.44
CA SER A 98 18.53 -6.99 3.22
C SER A 98 17.14 -6.34 3.35
N PRO A 99 16.05 -7.12 3.46
CA PRO A 99 14.73 -6.59 3.72
C PRO A 99 14.66 -5.87 5.08
N LYS A 100 13.97 -4.74 5.13
CA LYS A 100 13.61 -4.07 6.38
C LYS A 100 12.57 -4.89 7.15
N ASN A 101 12.68 -4.89 8.47
CA ASN A 101 11.66 -5.48 9.33
C ASN A 101 10.42 -4.57 9.44
N LEU A 102 9.35 -5.06 10.08
CA LEU A 102 8.09 -4.31 10.23
C LEU A 102 8.28 -2.96 10.93
N ASP A 103 9.15 -2.85 11.94
CA ASP A 103 9.41 -1.58 12.63
C ASP A 103 10.03 -0.54 11.69
N GLU A 104 11.03 -0.97 10.91
CA GLU A 104 11.73 -0.16 9.93
C GLU A 104 10.81 0.23 8.76
N GLN A 105 9.86 -0.63 8.38
CA GLN A 105 8.85 -0.33 7.37
C GLN A 105 7.80 0.67 7.88
N ILE A 106 7.33 0.52 9.13
CA ILE A 106 6.43 1.50 9.78
C ILE A 106 7.11 2.88 9.86
N ALA A 107 8.40 2.93 10.25
CA ALA A 107 9.15 4.19 10.26
C ALA A 107 9.28 4.81 8.86
N SER A 108 9.33 3.98 7.83
CA SER A 108 9.41 4.42 6.42
C SER A 108 8.04 4.94 5.90
N LEU A 109 6.93 4.62 6.56
CA LEU A 109 5.58 5.01 6.15
C LEU A 109 5.34 6.51 6.31
N GLU A 110 5.87 7.16 7.35
CA GLU A 110 5.68 8.59 7.59
C GLU A 110 6.19 9.43 6.41
N GLU A 111 7.44 9.17 5.99
CA GLU A 111 8.06 9.84 4.85
C GLU A 111 7.33 9.52 3.54
N PHE A 112 6.85 8.28 3.38
CA PHE A 112 6.00 7.90 2.27
C PHE A 112 4.72 8.72 2.20
N CYS A 113 3.97 8.79 3.29
CA CYS A 113 2.74 9.56 3.39
C CYS A 113 3.00 11.05 3.13
N ARG A 114 4.10 11.60 3.66
CA ARG A 114 4.47 13.01 3.44
C ARG A 114 4.71 13.32 1.97
N LEU A 115 5.48 12.50 1.26
CA LEU A 115 5.77 12.71 -0.17
C LEU A 115 4.56 12.44 -1.06
N GLU A 116 3.71 11.48 -0.66
CA GLU A 116 2.45 11.18 -1.33
C GLU A 116 1.28 12.05 -0.82
N LYS A 117 1.52 13.07 0.01
CA LYS A 117 0.46 13.97 0.53
C LYS A 117 -0.74 13.19 1.13
N ILE A 118 -0.48 12.07 1.78
CA ILE A 118 -1.47 11.25 2.50
C ILE A 118 -1.42 11.67 3.97
N ASP A 119 -2.58 11.77 4.61
CA ASP A 119 -2.64 12.04 6.05
C ASP A 119 -2.07 10.85 6.84
N TYR A 120 -1.01 11.11 7.62
CA TYR A 120 -0.34 10.11 8.44
C TYR A 120 -0.94 9.98 9.84
N ALA A 121 -1.83 10.89 10.25
CA ALA A 121 -2.39 10.91 11.61
C ALA A 121 -3.04 9.57 12.05
N PRO A 122 -3.75 8.82 11.17
CA PRO A 122 -4.30 7.51 11.53
C PRO A 122 -3.24 6.42 11.77
N PHE A 123 -2.03 6.59 11.27
CA PHE A 123 -0.99 5.55 11.25
C PHE A 123 0.13 5.78 12.29
N LYS A 124 0.15 6.96 12.92
CA LYS A 124 1.21 7.39 13.84
C LYS A 124 1.49 6.40 14.98
N ASP A 125 0.46 5.72 15.45
CA ASP A 125 0.52 4.82 16.61
C ASP A 125 0.77 3.35 16.22
N LEU A 126 0.95 3.03 14.92
CA LEU A 126 1.21 1.66 14.46
C LEU A 126 2.44 1.03 15.13
N LYS A 127 3.47 1.84 15.43
CA LYS A 127 4.65 1.36 16.15
C LYS A 127 4.29 0.90 17.56
N SER A 128 3.54 1.73 18.28
CA SER A 128 3.04 1.43 19.63
C SER A 128 2.17 0.17 19.62
N TYR A 129 1.25 0.03 18.67
CA TYR A 129 0.43 -1.19 18.53
C TYR A 129 1.28 -2.44 18.27
N LYS A 130 2.32 -2.30 17.44
CA LYS A 130 3.25 -3.39 17.15
C LYS A 130 3.97 -3.87 18.40
N ASP A 131 4.46 -2.95 19.22
CA ASP A 131 5.16 -3.28 20.46
C ASP A 131 4.22 -3.86 21.54
N LEU A 132 2.96 -3.39 21.58
CA LEU A 132 1.98 -3.79 22.61
C LEU A 132 1.28 -5.12 22.34
N PHE A 133 0.78 -5.37 21.12
CA PHE A 133 -0.11 -6.51 20.88
C PHE A 133 -0.08 -7.14 19.48
N LEU A 134 0.59 -6.55 18.49
CA LEU A 134 0.84 -7.26 17.22
C LEU A 134 1.98 -8.28 17.36
N ASN A 135 2.78 -8.19 18.43
CA ASN A 135 3.69 -9.25 18.85
C ASN A 135 2.94 -10.21 19.80
N SER A 136 2.54 -11.36 19.29
CA SER A 136 1.71 -12.36 19.99
C SER A 136 2.32 -12.91 21.29
N THR A 137 3.61 -12.68 21.58
CA THR A 137 4.26 -13.07 22.84
C THR A 137 4.24 -11.99 23.93
N ALA A 138 3.71 -10.80 23.65
CA ALA A 138 3.67 -9.69 24.58
C ALA A 138 2.34 -9.69 25.38
N HIS A 139 2.42 -10.22 26.61
CA HIS A 139 1.54 -9.97 27.77
C HIS A 139 0.35 -10.92 28.08
N ASN A 140 0.21 -11.13 29.41
CA ASN A 140 -0.79 -11.95 30.10
C ASN A 140 -2.11 -11.20 30.41
N ASP A 141 -2.29 -9.97 29.92
CA ASP A 141 -3.41 -9.07 30.26
C ASP A 141 -4.44 -8.91 29.12
N ILE A 142 -4.68 -10.00 28.39
CA ILE A 142 -5.53 -10.08 27.19
C ILE A 142 -7.01 -9.71 27.47
N THR A 143 -7.44 -9.67 28.73
CA THR A 143 -8.85 -9.45 29.13
C THR A 143 -9.20 -8.00 29.51
N SER A 144 -8.24 -7.07 29.55
CA SER A 144 -8.49 -5.69 29.98
C SER A 144 -9.33 -4.89 28.97
N PRO A 145 -10.35 -4.10 29.40
CA PRO A 145 -11.14 -3.24 28.52
C PRO A 145 -10.31 -2.22 27.72
N PHE A 146 -9.16 -1.79 28.26
CA PHE A 146 -8.22 -0.89 27.58
C PHE A 146 -7.64 -1.55 26.32
N TYR A 147 -7.36 -2.85 26.38
CA TYR A 147 -6.83 -3.63 25.27
C TYR A 147 -7.81 -3.70 24.09
N ARG A 148 -9.11 -3.82 24.35
CA ARG A 148 -10.17 -3.87 23.32
C ARG A 148 -10.25 -2.59 22.48
N ASN A 149 -10.08 -1.42 23.11
CA ASN A 149 -10.16 -0.14 22.41
C ASN A 149 -8.93 0.09 21.52
N GLU A 150 -7.74 -0.23 22.02
CA GLU A 150 -6.50 -0.14 21.25
C GLU A 150 -6.52 -1.06 20.01
N VAL A 151 -6.99 -2.30 20.16
CA VAL A 151 -7.18 -3.22 19.04
C VAL A 151 -8.18 -2.66 18.01
N LYS A 152 -9.26 -2.01 18.47
CA LYS A 152 -10.25 -1.37 17.58
C LYS A 152 -9.63 -0.24 16.78
N ILE A 153 -8.84 0.64 17.41
CA ILE A 153 -8.18 1.76 16.72
C ILE A 153 -7.14 1.23 15.74
N CYS A 154 -6.33 0.24 16.14
CA CYS A 154 -5.36 -0.41 15.25
C CYS A 154 -6.03 -1.05 14.02
N LYS A 155 -7.16 -1.73 14.22
CA LYS A 155 -7.97 -2.26 13.12
C LYS A 155 -8.44 -1.15 12.17
N GLN A 156 -8.90 -0.01 12.69
CA GLN A 156 -9.29 1.13 11.87
C GLN A 156 -8.10 1.68 11.07
N ALA A 157 -6.94 1.84 11.69
CA ALA A 157 -5.71 2.27 11.02
C ALA A 157 -5.32 1.31 9.88
N ILE A 158 -5.32 0.00 10.12
CA ILE A 158 -5.00 -1.00 9.08
C ILE A 158 -6.07 -1.00 7.98
N THR A 159 -7.35 -0.82 8.32
CA THR A 159 -8.42 -0.69 7.32
C THR A 159 -8.25 0.56 6.45
N LEU A 160 -7.71 1.65 6.99
CA LEU A 160 -7.38 2.84 6.21
C LEU A 160 -6.14 2.59 5.33
N LEU A 161 -5.15 1.82 5.80
CA LEU A 161 -4.00 1.42 4.98
C LEU A 161 -4.42 0.61 3.75
N THR A 162 -5.38 -0.31 3.89
CA THR A 162 -5.85 -1.14 2.75
C THR A 162 -6.57 -0.33 1.67
N GLN A 163 -7.00 0.90 1.97
CA GLN A 163 -7.63 1.80 1.00
C GLN A 163 -6.60 2.56 0.14
N ILE A 164 -5.31 2.50 0.49
CA ILE A 164 -4.25 3.13 -0.30
C ILE A 164 -3.71 2.11 -1.29
N ASN A 165 -3.99 2.30 -2.59
CA ASN A 165 -3.57 1.38 -3.63
C ASN A 165 -2.43 1.97 -4.46
N ARG A 166 -1.28 1.27 -4.52
CA ARG A 166 -0.13 1.59 -5.39
C ARG A 166 0.36 0.40 -6.21
N ALA A 167 -0.46 -0.64 -6.37
CA ALA A 167 -0.05 -1.86 -7.08
C ALA A 167 -0.04 -1.68 -8.60
N LYS A 168 -0.91 -0.81 -9.13
CA LYS A 168 -1.14 -0.66 -10.57
C LYS A 168 0.02 0.07 -11.27
N ILE A 169 0.54 -0.54 -12.33
CA ILE A 169 1.57 0.05 -13.19
C ILE A 169 0.89 0.62 -14.44
N ILE A 170 1.18 1.88 -14.76
CA ILE A 170 0.73 2.53 -15.99
C ILE A 170 1.61 2.06 -17.14
N LYS A 171 1.00 1.48 -18.19
CA LYS A 171 1.74 1.01 -19.38
C LYS A 171 2.35 2.19 -20.12
N CYS A 172 3.62 2.45 -19.89
CA CYS A 172 4.37 3.55 -20.50
C CYS A 172 5.58 3.01 -21.27
N LYS A 173 5.84 3.57 -22.46
CA LYS A 173 7.09 3.31 -23.19
C LYS A 173 8.31 3.82 -22.41
N GLN A 174 9.50 3.57 -22.93
CA GLN A 174 10.75 3.98 -22.27
C GLN A 174 10.85 5.50 -22.18
N ASP A 175 10.46 6.18 -23.26
CA ASP A 175 10.48 7.63 -23.40
C ASP A 175 9.04 8.16 -23.42
N PHE A 176 8.85 9.28 -22.74
CA PHE A 176 7.57 9.97 -22.57
C PHE A 176 7.81 11.48 -22.52
N TYR A 177 6.76 12.29 -22.59
CA TYR A 177 6.88 13.73 -22.66
C TYR A 177 5.62 14.42 -22.14
N PHE A 178 5.71 15.71 -21.88
CA PHE A 178 4.56 16.58 -21.77
C PHE A 178 4.82 17.90 -22.48
N GLU A 179 3.73 18.56 -22.85
CA GLU A 179 3.73 19.86 -23.50
C GLU A 179 3.01 20.84 -22.61
N TYR A 180 3.48 22.09 -22.59
CA TYR A 180 2.82 23.18 -21.89
C TYR A 180 3.08 24.49 -22.62
N GLN A 181 2.20 25.46 -22.38
CA GLN A 181 2.45 26.83 -22.78
C GLN A 181 3.07 27.57 -21.59
N SER A 182 4.22 28.22 -21.81
CA SER A 182 4.85 29.04 -20.77
C SER A 182 3.97 30.25 -20.44
N LEU A 183 4.23 30.88 -19.30
CA LEU A 183 3.55 32.13 -18.92
C LEU A 183 3.73 33.27 -19.95
N ASP A 184 4.80 33.20 -20.74
CA ASP A 184 5.11 34.14 -21.82
C ASP A 184 4.49 33.75 -23.16
N GLY A 185 3.65 32.70 -23.19
CA GLY A 185 2.94 32.24 -24.38
C GLY A 185 3.71 31.26 -25.28
N LYS A 186 4.93 30.87 -24.90
CA LYS A 186 5.80 29.99 -25.71
C LYS A 186 5.39 28.53 -25.59
N ASN A 187 5.49 27.77 -26.68
CA ASN A 187 5.19 26.34 -26.66
C ASN A 187 6.44 25.56 -26.24
N CYS A 188 6.29 24.81 -25.15
CA CYS A 188 7.38 24.03 -24.56
C CYS A 188 7.05 22.53 -24.60
N LEU A 189 8.03 21.71 -24.99
CA LEU A 189 7.98 20.26 -24.89
C LEU A 189 9.11 19.76 -24.00
N VAL A 190 8.76 18.91 -23.03
CA VAL A 190 9.71 18.27 -22.12
C VAL A 190 9.79 16.79 -22.45
N SER A 191 10.94 16.34 -22.94
CA SER A 191 11.16 14.93 -23.23
C SER A 191 11.88 14.25 -22.08
N MET A 192 11.33 13.13 -21.63
CA MET A 192 11.76 12.40 -20.46
C MET A 192 11.94 10.91 -20.77
N ARG A 193 12.78 10.26 -19.98
CA ARG A 193 13.01 8.82 -20.00
C ARG A 193 12.70 8.24 -18.63
N ARG A 194 11.93 7.15 -18.58
CA ARG A 194 11.67 6.49 -17.30
C ARG A 194 12.90 5.69 -16.87
N ARG A 195 13.22 5.75 -15.59
CA ARG A 195 14.23 4.88 -14.96
C ARG A 195 13.58 3.77 -14.12
N GLU A 196 12.33 3.96 -13.73
CA GLU A 196 11.50 2.98 -13.03
C GLU A 196 10.09 2.94 -13.67
N PRO A 197 9.31 1.86 -13.45
CA PRO A 197 7.91 1.80 -13.84
C PRO A 197 7.10 2.93 -13.19
N ILE A 198 6.20 3.53 -13.96
CA ILE A 198 5.28 4.57 -13.46
C ILE A 198 4.11 3.85 -12.77
N LYS A 199 3.96 4.07 -11.46
CA LYS A 199 2.86 3.48 -10.68
C LYS A 199 1.74 4.49 -10.48
N LEU A 200 0.50 4.01 -10.55
CA LEU A 200 -0.68 4.77 -10.17
C LEU A 200 -0.90 4.63 -8.67
N LEU A 201 -1.19 5.75 -8.01
CA LEU A 201 -1.67 5.79 -6.64
C LEU A 201 -3.16 6.13 -6.65
N GLU A 202 -3.96 5.31 -5.98
CA GLU A 202 -5.39 5.53 -5.77
C GLU A 202 -5.65 5.68 -4.27
N TYR A 203 -6.24 6.79 -3.87
CA TYR A 203 -6.55 7.09 -2.48
C TYR A 203 -7.65 8.15 -2.39
N ASN A 204 -8.62 7.98 -1.47
CA ASN A 204 -9.75 8.90 -1.28
C ASN A 204 -10.51 9.26 -2.57
N GLY A 205 -10.69 8.28 -3.47
CA GLY A 205 -11.38 8.48 -4.75
C GLY A 205 -10.58 9.27 -5.78
N GLN A 206 -9.34 9.65 -5.49
CA GLN A 206 -8.44 10.31 -6.42
C GLN A 206 -7.43 9.32 -6.99
N GLN A 207 -7.14 9.45 -8.28
CA GLN A 207 -6.09 8.73 -8.97
C GLN A 207 -5.01 9.70 -9.41
N ARG A 208 -3.75 9.41 -9.10
CA ARG A 208 -2.61 10.21 -9.54
C ARG A 208 -1.37 9.38 -9.71
N ILE A 209 -0.37 9.93 -10.39
CA ILE A 209 0.93 9.27 -10.49
C ILE A 209 1.58 9.26 -9.10
N SER A 210 2.10 8.11 -8.70
CA SER A 210 2.88 7.97 -7.47
C SER A 210 4.13 8.84 -7.55
N TYR A 211 4.49 9.47 -6.43
CA TYR A 211 5.72 10.22 -6.31
C TYR A 211 6.96 9.36 -6.65
N TYR A 212 6.96 8.09 -6.28
CA TYR A 212 8.11 7.21 -6.44
C TYR A 212 8.17 6.59 -7.84
N SER A 213 8.55 7.42 -8.82
CA SER A 213 8.81 7.01 -10.21
C SER A 213 10.01 7.79 -10.75
N LYS A 214 11.20 7.19 -10.70
CA LYS A 214 12.44 7.84 -11.17
C LYS A 214 12.40 8.10 -12.68
N CYS A 215 12.94 9.24 -13.08
CA CYS A 215 13.01 9.64 -14.49
C CYS A 215 14.30 10.44 -14.77
N GLU A 216 14.50 10.75 -16.04
CA GLU A 216 15.57 11.62 -16.56
C GLU A 216 14.95 12.58 -17.58
N ILE A 217 15.22 13.88 -17.46
CA ILE A 217 14.87 14.85 -18.51
C ILE A 217 15.97 14.78 -19.57
N ARG A 218 15.60 14.36 -20.78
CA ARG A 218 16.55 14.21 -21.90
C ARG A 218 16.79 15.53 -22.60
N LYS A 219 15.69 16.19 -22.99
CA LYS A 219 15.73 17.46 -23.70
C LYS A 219 14.49 18.29 -23.45
N MET A 220 14.66 19.60 -23.60
CA MET A 220 13.60 20.60 -23.65
C MET A 220 13.57 21.19 -25.05
N VAL A 221 12.37 21.45 -25.56
CA VAL A 221 12.17 22.21 -26.81
C VAL A 221 11.33 23.43 -26.46
N VAL A 222 11.87 24.63 -26.68
CA VAL A 222 11.16 25.90 -26.42
C VAL A 222 11.12 26.67 -27.74
N ASP A 223 9.94 26.85 -28.31
CA ASP A 223 9.74 27.48 -29.63
C ASP A 223 10.70 26.95 -30.72
N GLY A 224 10.91 25.63 -30.74
CA GLY A 224 11.80 24.95 -31.70
C GLY A 224 13.28 24.93 -31.32
N THR A 225 13.70 25.66 -30.28
CA THR A 225 15.08 25.61 -29.77
C THR A 225 15.24 24.39 -28.87
N ASN A 226 16.14 23.48 -29.23
CA ASN A 226 16.42 22.27 -28.47
C ASN A 226 17.55 22.49 -27.44
N THR A 227 17.29 22.19 -26.18
CA THR A 227 18.29 22.14 -25.11
C THR A 227 18.39 20.72 -24.57
N VAL A 228 19.59 20.14 -24.60
CA VAL A 228 19.85 18.81 -24.02
C VAL A 228 20.24 18.99 -22.55
N LEU A 229 19.61 18.24 -21.65
CA LEU A 229 19.84 18.33 -20.20
C LEU A 229 20.45 17.04 -19.65
N ASN A 230 19.85 15.88 -19.94
CA ASN A 230 20.23 14.57 -19.38
C ASN A 230 20.32 14.57 -17.84
N GLU A 231 19.41 15.27 -17.17
CA GLU A 231 19.37 15.36 -15.71
C GLU A 231 18.44 14.29 -15.11
N GLY A 232 18.94 13.54 -14.13
CA GLY A 232 18.21 12.47 -13.46
C GLY A 232 17.49 12.93 -12.19
N PHE A 233 16.21 12.56 -12.03
CA PHE A 233 15.38 12.91 -10.88
C PHE A 233 14.85 11.67 -10.14
N ASN A 234 14.63 11.78 -8.83
CA ASN A 234 14.09 10.69 -8.03
C ASN A 234 12.56 10.54 -8.15
N SER A 235 11.88 11.55 -8.71
CA SER A 235 10.47 11.50 -9.06
C SER A 235 10.15 12.32 -10.31
N ILE A 236 9.05 11.99 -10.98
CA ILE A 236 8.48 12.83 -12.06
C ILE A 236 8.06 14.20 -11.51
N TYR A 237 7.59 14.27 -10.26
CA TYR A 237 7.26 15.53 -9.60
C TYR A 237 8.47 16.44 -9.40
N GLN A 238 9.65 15.89 -9.04
CA GLN A 238 10.88 16.67 -8.94
C GLN A 238 11.31 17.21 -10.31
N ALA A 239 11.24 16.39 -11.35
CA ALA A 239 11.52 16.82 -12.71
C ALA A 239 10.56 17.94 -13.16
N TYR A 240 9.26 17.79 -12.89
CA TYR A 240 8.26 18.80 -13.19
C TYR A 240 8.48 20.10 -12.40
N PHE A 241 8.80 20.02 -11.11
CA PHE A 241 9.10 21.18 -10.28
C PHE A 241 10.34 21.93 -10.78
N TYR A 242 11.40 21.20 -11.16
CA TYR A 242 12.57 21.78 -11.80
C TYR A 242 12.19 22.53 -13.09
N VAL A 243 11.31 21.97 -13.91
CA VAL A 243 10.82 22.64 -15.13
C VAL A 243 10.01 23.90 -14.79
N CYS A 244 9.17 23.87 -13.75
CA CYS A 244 8.42 25.04 -13.27
C CYS A 244 9.35 26.17 -12.83
N GLN A 245 10.42 25.85 -12.10
CA GLN A 245 11.34 26.86 -11.58
C GLN A 245 12.25 27.47 -12.65
N ASN A 246 12.65 26.70 -13.67
CA ASN A 246 13.68 27.11 -14.62
C ASN A 246 13.14 27.50 -16.00
N TYR A 247 11.89 27.13 -16.33
CA TYR A 247 11.35 27.25 -17.70
C TYR A 247 9.93 27.84 -17.77
N ASN A 248 9.49 28.63 -16.79
CA ASN A 248 8.18 29.30 -16.76
C ASN A 248 6.99 28.36 -17.01
N CYS A 249 7.09 27.11 -16.53
CA CYS A 249 5.99 26.15 -16.60
C CYS A 249 4.95 26.43 -15.50
N PRO A 250 3.64 26.40 -15.82
CA PRO A 250 2.59 26.50 -14.80
C PRO A 250 2.73 25.37 -13.79
N SER A 251 2.60 25.67 -12.49
CA SER A 251 2.79 24.71 -11.39
C SER A 251 1.52 23.95 -10.97
N ASN A 252 0.40 24.20 -11.63
CA ASN A 252 -0.93 23.66 -11.31
C ASN A 252 -1.36 22.51 -12.24
N LEU A 253 -0.47 21.99 -13.09
CA LEU A 253 -0.82 20.93 -14.03
C LEU A 253 -0.87 19.57 -13.31
N VAL A 254 -1.91 18.80 -13.64
CA VAL A 254 -2.05 17.42 -13.15
C VAL A 254 -1.20 16.51 -14.03
N LEU A 255 -0.15 15.92 -13.45
CA LEU A 255 0.81 15.08 -14.20
C LEU A 255 0.14 13.94 -14.97
N LEU A 256 -0.92 13.34 -14.39
CA LEU A 256 -1.66 12.26 -15.04
C LEU A 256 -2.33 12.69 -16.35
N ASP A 257 -2.75 13.95 -16.44
CA ASP A 257 -3.45 14.52 -17.59
C ASP A 257 -2.53 15.00 -18.71
N ILE A 258 -1.30 15.39 -18.38
CA ILE A 258 -0.38 16.02 -19.33
C ILE A 258 0.66 15.06 -19.91
N LEU A 259 0.96 13.97 -19.21
CA LEU A 259 2.00 13.04 -19.66
C LEU A 259 1.49 12.16 -20.80
N LYS A 260 2.30 12.11 -21.85
CA LYS A 260 2.09 11.33 -23.06
C LYS A 260 3.29 10.44 -23.31
N ASP A 261 3.08 9.30 -23.92
CA ASP A 261 4.13 8.62 -24.67
C ASP A 261 3.79 8.61 -26.16
N ARG A 262 4.57 7.88 -26.97
CA ARG A 262 4.34 7.80 -28.42
C ARG A 262 2.97 7.20 -28.81
N ASP A 263 2.32 6.45 -27.93
CA ASP A 263 1.02 5.82 -28.21
C ASP A 263 -0.16 6.64 -27.64
N GLY A 264 0.07 7.82 -27.06
CA GLY A 264 -0.99 8.71 -26.54
C GLY A 264 -0.81 9.09 -25.07
N TYR A 265 -1.88 9.60 -24.45
CA TYR A 265 -1.86 10.01 -23.03
C TYR A 265 -1.74 8.81 -22.10
N LEU A 266 -1.04 8.99 -20.98
CA LEU A 266 -0.90 7.94 -19.98
C LEU A 266 -2.22 7.62 -19.26
N LYS A 267 -3.10 8.62 -19.08
CA LYS A 267 -4.42 8.40 -18.47
C LYS A 267 -5.32 7.44 -19.24
N ASP A 268 -5.18 7.38 -20.56
CA ASP A 268 -5.99 6.52 -21.43
C ASP A 268 -5.60 5.03 -21.33
N LYS A 269 -4.55 4.73 -20.56
CA LYS A 269 -3.96 3.38 -20.40
C LYS A 269 -4.21 2.78 -19.01
N ILE A 270 -5.03 3.43 -18.20
CA ILE A 270 -5.41 3.03 -16.85
C ILE A 270 -6.58 2.05 -16.94
#